data_AF-A0A7R9MT41-F1
#
_entry.id   AF-A0A7R9MT41-F1
#
_cell.length_a   1.000
_cell.length_b   1.000
_cell.length_c   1.000
_cell.angle_alpha   90.00
_cell.angle_beta   90.00
_cell.angle_gamma   90.00
#
_symmetry.space_group_name_H-M   'P 1'
#
loop_
_entity.id
_entity.type
_entity.pdbx_description
1 polymer ?
#
loop_
_entity_poly.entity_id
_entity_poly.type
_entity_poly.pdbx_seq_one_letter_code
_entity_poly.pdbx_strand_id
1 'polypeptide(L)'
;SHCHTKCFQKTMNENGITVFAVFLHMHYLGRRIKIRHFRGTRELPWLDFDHNYDFNLQPFRTLSPTVQIKSGDQLTVECDYDSSHRNTTTFGGLRTSDEMCLAFLYYYPKLSQTNVCVSGLTHQSIQRLADIDEDIEFGSDSELIDYIRAKSGWNETVITKTNELILKSKQKLECFIFRTGLDLEFNELIGYPNVKQVYKPVKYDCKAS
;
A
#
# COMPACT_ATOMS: atom_id res chain seq x y z
N SER A 1 -0.21 1.19 0.80
CA SER A 1 1.09 1.57 0.18
C SER A 1 0.83 2.25 -1.15
N HIS A 2 1.55 3.32 -1.48
CA HIS A 2 1.43 4.09 -2.71
C HIS A 2 2.72 4.01 -3.54
N CYS A 3 2.59 3.73 -4.84
CA CYS A 3 3.63 4.03 -5.81
C CYS A 3 3.22 5.28 -6.60
N HIS A 4 3.79 6.43 -6.22
CA HIS A 4 3.44 7.74 -6.78
C HIS A 4 4.09 7.98 -8.16
N THR A 5 3.49 8.86 -8.95
CA THR A 5 3.91 9.21 -10.32
C THR A 5 5.41 9.51 -10.43
N LYS A 6 5.96 10.21 -9.44
CA LYS A 6 7.38 10.57 -9.35
C LYS A 6 8.33 9.38 -9.47
N CYS A 7 7.95 8.21 -8.95
CA CYS A 7 8.80 7.02 -9.05
C CYS A 7 8.77 6.39 -10.45
N PHE A 8 7.60 6.38 -11.09
CA PHE A 8 7.50 5.92 -12.46
C PHE A 8 8.17 6.87 -13.45
N GLN A 9 8.07 8.19 -13.26
CA GLN A 9 8.74 9.18 -14.12
C GLN A 9 10.26 9.05 -14.17
N LYS A 10 10.89 8.46 -13.15
CA LYS A 10 12.35 8.27 -13.11
C LYS A 10 12.84 7.07 -13.93
N THR A 11 11.96 6.12 -14.17
CA THR A 11 12.36 4.75 -14.56
C THR A 11 11.61 4.26 -15.79
N MET A 12 10.43 4.81 -16.06
CA MET A 12 9.61 4.56 -17.24
C MET A 12 9.84 5.63 -18.29
N ASN A 13 9.91 5.20 -19.56
CA ASN A 13 9.81 6.08 -20.70
C ASN A 13 8.34 6.48 -20.97
N GLU A 14 8.09 7.26 -22.02
CA GLU A 14 6.75 7.72 -22.40
C GLU A 14 5.77 6.57 -22.73
N ASN A 15 6.31 5.43 -23.19
CA ASN A 15 5.51 4.26 -23.55
C ASN A 15 5.05 3.45 -22.33
N GLY A 16 5.65 3.66 -21.15
CA GLY A 16 5.26 2.97 -19.92
C GLY A 16 5.53 1.46 -19.93
N ILE A 17 4.76 0.71 -19.14
CA ILE A 17 4.82 -0.75 -19.06
C ILE A 17 3.45 -1.40 -19.23
N THR A 18 3.43 -2.59 -19.79
CA THR A 18 2.28 -3.48 -19.87
C THR A 18 2.40 -4.56 -18.80
N VAL A 19 1.51 -4.52 -17.81
CA VAL A 19 1.41 -5.51 -16.74
C VAL A 19 0.54 -6.67 -17.22
N PHE A 20 1.05 -7.89 -17.12
CA PHE A 20 0.37 -9.11 -17.57
C PHE A 20 0.05 -10.09 -16.44
N ALA A 21 0.67 -9.94 -15.27
CA ALA A 21 0.32 -10.70 -14.09
C ALA A 21 0.64 -9.93 -12.81
N VAL A 22 0.02 -10.36 -11.71
CA VAL A 22 0.27 -9.84 -10.37
C VAL A 22 0.38 -10.98 -9.36
N PHE A 23 1.10 -10.72 -8.28
CA PHE A 23 1.14 -11.58 -7.09
C PHE A 23 0.89 -10.70 -5.86
N LEU A 24 -0.14 -11.03 -5.10
CA LEU A 24 -0.59 -10.27 -3.92
C LEU A 24 -0.09 -10.93 -2.65
N HIS A 25 0.42 -10.14 -1.71
CA HIS A 25 1.05 -10.67 -0.50
C HIS A 25 0.70 -9.85 0.75
N MET A 26 0.23 -10.58 1.76
CA MET A 26 -0.01 -10.13 3.13
C MET A 26 0.37 -11.26 4.10
N HIS A 27 0.36 -11.02 5.41
CA HIS A 27 0.51 -12.08 6.41
C HIS A 27 -0.86 -12.53 6.97
N TYR A 28 -0.87 -13.15 8.15
CA TYR A 28 -2.00 -13.91 8.69
C TYR A 28 -3.27 -13.11 8.98
N LEU A 29 -3.15 -11.81 9.23
CA LEU A 29 -4.30 -10.93 9.48
C LEU A 29 -4.96 -10.49 8.18
N GLY A 30 -4.34 -10.69 7.01
CA GLY A 30 -4.89 -10.26 5.74
C GLY A 30 -6.21 -10.93 5.37
N ARG A 31 -7.16 -10.14 4.88
CA ARG A 31 -8.49 -10.62 4.45
C ARG A 31 -8.88 -10.14 3.06
N ARG A 32 -8.47 -8.92 2.70
CA ARG A 32 -8.76 -8.34 1.38
C ARG A 32 -7.59 -7.52 0.91
N ILE A 33 -7.33 -7.55 -0.39
CA ILE A 33 -6.27 -6.73 -0.99
C ILE A 33 -6.67 -6.31 -2.40
N LYS A 34 -6.49 -5.02 -2.71
CA LYS A 34 -6.73 -4.48 -4.05
C LYS A 34 -5.62 -3.54 -4.49
N ILE A 35 -5.35 -3.55 -5.79
CA ILE A 35 -4.43 -2.62 -6.45
C ILE A 35 -5.26 -1.59 -7.21
N ARG A 36 -5.35 -0.38 -6.66
CA ARG A 36 -6.02 0.75 -7.31
C ARG A 36 -5.08 1.43 -8.30
N HIS A 37 -5.63 1.88 -9.43
CA HIS A 37 -4.89 2.53 -10.51
C HIS A 37 -5.46 3.91 -10.77
N PHE A 38 -4.60 4.92 -10.73
CA PHE A 38 -4.99 6.31 -10.95
C PHE A 38 -4.22 6.91 -12.12
N ARG A 39 -4.91 7.69 -12.95
CA ARG A 39 -4.34 8.49 -14.03
C ARG A 39 -4.88 9.91 -13.94
N GLY A 40 -4.04 10.84 -13.46
CA GLY A 40 -4.45 12.20 -13.15
C GLY A 40 -5.55 12.23 -12.08
N THR A 41 -6.73 12.72 -12.43
CA THR A 41 -7.88 12.86 -11.50
C THR A 41 -8.91 11.73 -11.61
N ARG A 42 -8.57 10.65 -12.33
CA ARG A 42 -9.48 9.51 -12.56
C ARG A 42 -8.89 8.24 -11.98
N GLU A 43 -9.73 7.48 -11.30
CA GLU A 43 -9.46 6.08 -10.98
C GLU A 43 -9.86 5.20 -12.17
N LEU A 44 -8.91 4.38 -12.62
CA LEU A 44 -9.06 3.37 -13.65
C LEU A 44 -9.48 2.03 -13.00
N PRO A 45 -9.88 1.02 -13.79
CA PRO A 45 -10.14 -0.31 -13.24
C PRO A 45 -8.99 -0.79 -12.35
N TRP A 46 -9.33 -1.41 -11.23
CA TRP A 46 -8.34 -2.02 -10.35
C TRP A 46 -7.54 -3.08 -11.13
N LEU A 47 -6.23 -3.13 -10.90
CA LEU A 47 -5.38 -4.14 -11.53
C LEU A 47 -5.77 -5.54 -11.06
N ASP A 48 -6.02 -5.67 -9.76
CA ASP A 48 -6.50 -6.90 -9.14
C ASP A 48 -7.23 -6.56 -7.84
N PHE A 49 -8.15 -7.44 -7.47
CA PHE A 49 -8.86 -7.39 -6.20
C PHE A 49 -9.17 -8.80 -5.72
N ASP A 50 -8.56 -9.16 -4.59
CA ASP A 50 -8.90 -10.36 -3.86
C ASP A 50 -9.78 -10.01 -2.68
N HIS A 51 -11.07 -10.35 -2.79
CA HIS A 51 -12.05 -10.10 -1.73
C HIS A 51 -11.99 -11.12 -0.59
N ASN A 52 -11.40 -12.30 -0.84
CA ASN A 52 -11.35 -13.42 0.10
C ASN A 52 -9.91 -13.93 0.18
N TYR A 53 -8.98 -13.01 0.46
CA TYR A 53 -7.56 -13.32 0.53
C TYR A 53 -7.30 -14.33 1.66
N ASP A 54 -6.52 -15.38 1.34
CA ASP A 54 -6.03 -16.36 2.30
C ASP A 54 -4.50 -16.40 2.20
N PHE A 55 -3.82 -16.22 3.34
CA PHE A 55 -2.37 -16.29 3.44
C PHE A 55 -1.80 -17.61 2.89
N ASN A 56 -2.54 -18.73 2.99
CA ASN A 56 -2.09 -20.02 2.49
C ASN A 56 -2.29 -20.18 0.97
N LEU A 57 -3.04 -19.27 0.34
CA LEU A 57 -3.36 -19.28 -1.10
C LEU A 57 -2.96 -17.96 -1.75
N GLN A 58 -1.71 -17.90 -2.20
CA GLN A 58 -1.14 -16.72 -2.86
C GLN A 58 -0.78 -17.05 -4.31
N PRO A 59 -1.77 -17.20 -5.21
CA PRO A 59 -1.49 -17.54 -6.60
C PRO A 59 -0.94 -16.33 -7.36
N PHE A 60 -0.21 -16.64 -8.42
CA PHE A 60 0.01 -15.68 -9.50
C PHE A 60 -1.29 -15.53 -10.29
N ARG A 61 -1.75 -14.29 -10.47
CA ARG A 61 -2.95 -13.99 -11.26
C ARG A 61 -2.56 -13.30 -12.55
N THR A 62 -2.91 -13.90 -13.68
CA THR A 62 -2.75 -13.29 -15.00
C THR A 62 -3.83 -12.24 -15.21
N LEU A 63 -3.46 -11.12 -15.85
CA LEU A 63 -4.38 -10.04 -16.19
C LEU A 63 -4.84 -10.21 -17.64
N SER A 64 -6.16 -10.32 -17.84
CA SER A 64 -6.78 -10.39 -19.16
C SER A 64 -7.96 -9.42 -19.22
N PRO A 65 -7.87 -8.33 -20.01
CA PRO A 65 -6.70 -7.92 -20.80
C PRO A 65 -5.52 -7.49 -19.93
N THR A 66 -4.33 -7.44 -20.51
CA THR A 66 -3.16 -6.82 -19.87
C THR A 66 -3.40 -5.33 -19.61
N VAL A 67 -2.72 -4.77 -18.61
CA VAL A 67 -2.97 -3.40 -18.14
C VAL A 67 -1.78 -2.50 -18.45
N GLN A 68 -2.05 -1.36 -19.10
CA GLN A 68 -1.02 -0.37 -19.43
C GLN A 68 -0.87 0.66 -18.30
N ILE A 69 0.32 0.67 -17.67
CA ILE A 69 0.76 1.71 -16.73
C ILE A 69 1.63 2.71 -17.47
N LYS A 70 1.41 3.99 -17.24
CA LYS A 70 2.19 5.11 -17.79
C LYS A 70 2.97 5.83 -16.70
N SER A 71 4.01 6.57 -17.08
CA SER A 71 4.86 7.33 -16.16
C SER A 71 4.10 8.35 -15.30
N GLY A 72 2.96 8.87 -15.79
CA GLY A 72 2.08 9.79 -15.05
C GLY A 72 1.03 9.13 -14.16
N ASP A 73 1.06 7.81 -13.99
CA ASP A 73 0.09 7.07 -13.20
C ASP A 73 0.52 6.92 -11.73
N GLN A 74 -0.44 6.62 -10.86
CA GLN A 74 -0.18 6.23 -9.48
C GLN A 74 -0.87 4.90 -9.19
N LEU A 75 -0.16 4.01 -8.50
CA LEU A 75 -0.76 2.79 -7.95
C LEU A 75 -0.91 2.91 -6.45
N THR A 76 -1.96 2.30 -5.91
CA THR A 76 -2.15 2.18 -4.45
C THR A 76 -2.61 0.79 -4.10
N VAL A 77 -1.88 0.13 -3.21
CA VAL A 77 -2.26 -1.15 -2.62
C VAL A 77 -3.00 -0.86 -1.32
N GLU A 78 -4.26 -1.28 -1.27
CA GLU A 78 -5.11 -1.23 -0.08
C GLU A 78 -5.30 -2.65 0.45
N CYS A 79 -5.19 -2.78 1.77
CA CYS A 79 -5.18 -4.04 2.49
C CYS A 79 -6.13 -3.93 3.68
N ASP A 80 -7.06 -4.88 3.79
CA ASP A 80 -7.94 -5.03 4.93
C ASP A 80 -7.42 -6.18 5.80
N TYR A 81 -7.35 -5.93 7.11
CA TYR A 81 -6.86 -6.88 8.09
C TYR A 81 -7.92 -7.18 9.14
N ASP A 82 -7.83 -8.37 9.72
CA ASP A 82 -8.63 -8.82 10.85
C ASP A 82 -7.71 -9.22 12.00
N SER A 83 -7.59 -8.31 12.97
CA SER A 83 -6.80 -8.46 14.18
C SER A 83 -7.64 -8.89 15.39
N SER A 84 -8.88 -9.36 15.21
CA SER A 84 -9.77 -9.75 16.32
C SER A 84 -9.21 -10.84 17.23
N HIS A 85 -8.27 -11.65 16.73
CA HIS A 85 -7.57 -12.70 17.48
C HIS A 85 -6.21 -12.26 18.07
N ARG A 86 -5.87 -10.96 17.99
CA ARG A 86 -4.62 -10.42 18.55
C ARG A 86 -4.93 -9.52 19.74
N ASN A 87 -4.12 -9.65 20.80
CA ASN A 87 -4.23 -8.82 22.01
C ASN A 87 -3.30 -7.60 21.98
N THR A 88 -2.44 -7.49 20.98
CA THR A 88 -1.44 -6.41 20.84
C THR A 88 -1.44 -5.85 19.43
N THR A 89 -1.07 -4.58 19.32
CA THR A 89 -0.91 -3.88 18.03
C THR A 89 0.10 -4.62 17.16
N THR A 90 -0.30 -4.92 15.92
CA THR A 90 0.58 -5.55 14.92
C THR A 90 1.12 -4.48 13.98
N PHE A 91 2.42 -4.51 13.72
CA PHE A 91 3.13 -3.56 12.86
C PHE A 91 3.58 -4.24 11.56
N GLY A 92 4.00 -3.42 10.59
CA GLY A 92 4.65 -3.92 9.39
C GLY A 92 6.01 -4.55 9.72
N GLY A 93 6.33 -5.71 9.14
CA GLY A 93 7.58 -6.40 9.42
C GLY A 93 7.79 -7.69 8.63
N LEU A 94 8.97 -8.30 8.80
CA LEU A 94 9.36 -9.51 8.05
C LEU A 94 8.82 -10.81 8.66
N ARG A 95 8.41 -10.81 9.93
CA ARG A 95 7.92 -12.03 10.59
C ARG A 95 6.47 -12.25 10.20
N THR A 96 6.04 -13.51 10.16
CA THR A 96 4.63 -13.84 9.93
C THR A 96 3.70 -13.35 11.06
N SER A 97 4.26 -13.05 12.24
CA SER A 97 3.54 -12.40 13.34
C SER A 97 3.30 -10.90 13.10
N ASP A 98 4.14 -10.27 12.28
CA ASP A 98 3.99 -8.90 11.78
C ASP A 98 3.08 -8.92 10.53
N GLU A 99 2.87 -7.78 9.89
CA GLU A 99 2.07 -7.70 8.65
C GLU A 99 2.83 -7.13 7.44
N MET A 100 2.29 -7.41 6.26
CA MET A 100 2.73 -6.85 4.99
C MET A 100 1.53 -6.44 4.11
N CYS A 101 1.75 -5.47 3.23
CA CYS A 101 0.79 -5.04 2.21
C CYS A 101 1.51 -4.84 0.88
N LEU A 102 1.75 -5.93 0.16
CA LEU A 102 2.59 -5.92 -1.03
C LEU A 102 1.83 -6.41 -2.27
N ALA A 103 2.18 -5.83 -3.41
CA ALA A 103 1.78 -6.29 -4.72
C ALA A 103 3.00 -6.34 -5.64
N PHE A 104 3.24 -7.49 -6.23
CA PHE A 104 4.33 -7.73 -7.17
C PHE A 104 3.75 -7.71 -8.58
N LEU A 105 4.29 -6.86 -9.45
CA LEU A 105 3.81 -6.69 -10.83
C LEU A 105 4.76 -7.36 -11.80
N TYR A 106 4.20 -8.16 -12.71
CA TYR A 106 4.93 -8.77 -13.82
C TYR A 106 4.58 -8.04 -15.09
N TYR A 107 5.60 -7.50 -15.77
CA TYR A 107 5.39 -6.55 -16.85
C TYR A 107 6.47 -6.63 -17.94
N TYR A 108 6.16 -6.01 -19.09
CA TYR A 108 7.11 -5.73 -20.16
C TYR A 108 6.86 -4.32 -20.74
N PRO A 109 7.84 -3.70 -21.44
CA PRO A 109 9.23 -4.11 -21.54
C PRO A 109 9.94 -4.02 -20.19
N LYS A 110 11.08 -4.70 -20.07
CA LYS A 110 11.94 -4.60 -18.89
C LYS A 110 12.39 -3.15 -18.74
N LEU A 111 12.13 -2.56 -17.58
CA LEU A 111 12.69 -1.25 -17.24
C LEU A 111 14.20 -1.38 -17.05
N SER A 112 14.93 -0.32 -17.39
CA SER A 112 16.39 -0.25 -17.20
C SER A 112 16.79 -0.40 -15.73
N GLN A 113 15.84 -0.11 -14.83
CA GLN A 113 15.95 -0.05 -13.38
C GLN A 113 14.76 -0.80 -12.76
N THR A 114 15.02 -1.65 -11.76
CA THR A 114 13.97 -2.30 -10.98
C THR A 114 13.46 -1.32 -9.94
N ASN A 115 12.16 -1.07 -9.93
CA ASN A 115 11.51 -0.21 -8.94
C ASN A 115 10.91 -1.05 -7.84
N VAL A 116 11.23 -0.70 -6.59
CA VAL A 116 10.40 -1.03 -5.44
C VAL A 116 9.84 0.28 -4.92
N CYS A 117 8.52 0.40 -4.87
CA CYS A 117 7.85 1.55 -4.27
C CYS A 117 7.28 1.12 -2.92
N VAL A 118 7.67 1.82 -1.86
CA VAL A 118 7.11 1.66 -0.52
C VAL A 118 6.67 3.03 -0.03
N SER A 119 5.58 3.07 0.73
CA SER A 119 5.20 4.27 1.44
C SER A 119 4.74 3.96 2.86
N GLY A 120 5.06 4.85 3.78
CA GLY A 120 4.74 4.71 5.20
C GLY A 120 4.33 6.05 5.81
N LEU A 121 3.61 6.00 6.93
CA LEU A 121 3.23 7.21 7.66
C LEU A 121 4.46 7.84 8.32
N THR A 122 4.44 9.16 8.49
CA THR A 122 5.47 9.86 9.27
C THR A 122 5.30 9.62 10.77
N HIS A 123 6.37 9.80 11.56
CA HIS A 123 6.30 9.77 13.02
C HIS A 123 5.19 10.66 13.56
N GLN A 124 5.11 11.91 13.10
CA GLN A 124 4.04 12.85 13.49
C GLN A 124 2.64 12.31 13.18
N SER A 125 2.47 11.67 12.02
CA SER A 125 1.19 11.06 11.66
C SER A 125 0.88 9.90 12.61
N ILE A 126 1.87 9.07 12.94
CA ILE A 126 1.73 7.94 13.87
C ILE A 126 1.44 8.42 15.30
N GLN A 127 2.08 9.48 15.78
CA GLN A 127 1.82 10.08 17.10
C GLN A 127 0.38 10.58 17.19
N ARG A 128 -0.09 11.35 16.20
CA ARG A 128 -1.50 11.78 16.09
C ARG A 128 -2.46 10.60 16.04
N LEU A 129 -2.12 9.57 15.27
CA LEU A 129 -2.93 8.35 15.11
C LEU A 129 -3.10 7.58 16.41
N ALA A 130 -2.04 7.54 17.21
CA ALA A 130 -2.00 6.81 18.45
C ALA A 130 -2.41 7.69 19.64
N ASP A 131 -2.92 8.92 19.45
CA ASP A 131 -3.27 9.86 20.52
C ASP A 131 -2.11 10.03 21.53
N ILE A 132 -0.92 10.28 20.96
CA ILE A 132 0.33 10.56 21.68
C ILE A 132 0.56 12.06 21.57
N ASP A 133 0.94 12.68 22.68
CA ASP A 133 1.31 14.09 22.70
C ASP A 133 2.45 14.35 21.71
N GLU A 134 2.31 15.39 20.87
CA GLU A 134 3.31 15.76 19.87
C GLU A 134 4.62 16.23 20.52
N ASP A 135 4.57 16.62 21.79
CA ASP A 135 5.74 17.05 22.59
C ASP A 135 6.62 15.87 23.04
N ILE A 136 6.15 14.61 22.91
CA ILE A 136 6.96 13.43 23.20
C ILE A 136 7.87 13.15 22.01
N GLU A 137 9.16 13.40 22.18
CA GLU A 137 10.18 13.08 21.18
C GLU A 137 10.61 11.60 21.29
N PHE A 138 10.59 10.90 20.16
CA PHE A 138 11.11 9.53 20.04
C PHE A 138 12.44 9.59 19.28
N GLY A 139 13.48 8.94 19.82
CA GLY A 139 14.81 8.89 19.21
C GLY A 139 14.92 7.93 18.04
N SER A 140 13.94 7.03 17.84
CA SER A 140 13.88 6.09 16.71
C SER A 140 12.48 5.53 16.46
N ASP A 141 12.26 4.98 15.27
CA ASP A 141 11.04 4.23 14.91
C ASP A 141 10.77 3.07 15.88
N SER A 142 11.82 2.38 16.34
CA SER A 142 11.68 1.27 17.29
C SER A 142 11.10 1.73 18.61
N GLU A 143 11.54 2.89 19.12
CA GLU A 143 11.07 3.45 20.38
C GLU A 143 9.59 3.82 20.31
N LEU A 144 9.18 4.46 19.20
CA LEU A 144 7.78 4.77 18.93
C LEU A 144 6.92 3.49 18.83
N ILE A 145 7.41 2.47 18.12
CA ILE A 145 6.72 1.18 17.98
C ILE A 145 6.54 0.52 19.34
N ASP A 146 7.59 0.47 20.16
CA ASP A 146 7.54 -0.18 21.47
C ASP A 146 6.63 0.57 22.43
N TYR A 147 6.62 1.90 22.37
CA TYR A 147 5.66 2.74 23.10
C TYR A 147 4.21 2.39 22.72
N ILE A 148 3.89 2.32 21.42
CA ILE A 148 2.53 2.00 20.96
C ILE A 148 2.14 0.55 21.29
N ARG A 149 3.10 -0.39 21.27
CA ARG A 149 2.85 -1.78 21.71
C ARG A 149 2.51 -1.86 23.19
N ALA A 150 3.15 -1.04 24.02
CA ALA A 150 2.90 -0.97 25.45
C ALA A 150 1.63 -0.18 25.78
N LYS A 151 1.14 0.68 24.87
CA LYS A 151 -0.08 1.45 25.06
C LYS A 151 -1.30 0.52 25.19
N SER A 152 -2.08 0.74 26.25
CA SER A 152 -3.39 0.13 26.45
C SER A 152 -4.51 1.12 26.10
N GLY A 153 -5.74 0.63 25.91
CA GLY A 153 -6.91 1.50 25.71
C GLY A 153 -7.30 1.77 24.25
N TRP A 154 -6.96 0.87 23.32
CA TRP A 154 -7.60 0.85 21.99
C TRP A 154 -9.12 0.71 22.17
N ASN A 155 -9.84 1.79 21.91
CA ASN A 155 -11.30 1.82 21.90
C ASN A 155 -11.79 2.15 20.49
N GLU A 156 -13.09 1.95 20.25
CA GLU A 156 -13.70 2.13 18.94
C GLU A 156 -13.44 3.53 18.35
N THR A 157 -13.53 4.59 19.17
CA THR A 157 -13.25 5.97 18.73
C THR A 157 -11.83 6.14 18.23
N VAL A 158 -10.84 5.63 18.97
CA VAL A 158 -9.42 5.67 18.57
C VAL A 158 -9.24 4.89 17.27
N ILE A 159 -9.76 3.66 17.19
CA ILE A 159 -9.65 2.80 16.01
C ILE A 159 -10.26 3.45 14.76
N THR A 160 -11.46 4.05 14.86
CA THR A 160 -12.09 4.73 13.73
C THR A 160 -11.27 5.92 13.26
N LYS A 161 -10.80 6.77 14.17
CA LYS A 161 -9.91 7.89 13.83
C LYS A 161 -8.62 7.39 13.19
N THR A 162 -8.02 6.34 13.75
CA THR A 162 -6.81 5.71 13.24
C THR A 162 -7.00 5.24 11.79
N ASN A 163 -8.09 4.54 11.50
CA ASN A 163 -8.40 4.08 10.14
C ASN A 163 -8.57 5.23 9.14
N GLU A 164 -9.30 6.28 9.51
CA GLU A 164 -9.49 7.44 8.62
C GLU A 164 -8.17 8.15 8.31
N LEU A 165 -7.34 8.32 9.34
CA LEU A 165 -6.06 8.99 9.24
C LEU A 165 -5.02 8.12 8.51
N ILE A 166 -4.99 6.80 8.66
CA ILE A 166 -4.08 5.93 7.88
C ILE A 166 -4.37 6.07 6.38
N LEU A 167 -5.65 6.14 6.01
CA LEU A 167 -6.07 6.29 4.63
C LEU A 167 -5.82 7.70 4.08
N LYS A 168 -6.06 8.75 4.86
CA LYS A 168 -6.03 10.13 4.34
C LYS A 168 -4.72 10.88 4.60
N SER A 169 -3.95 10.46 5.60
CA SER A 169 -2.70 11.12 5.96
C SER A 169 -1.68 10.98 4.86
N LYS A 170 -0.81 11.97 4.80
CA LYS A 170 0.31 11.91 3.87
C LYS A 170 1.36 10.91 4.37
N GLN A 171 1.95 10.22 3.41
CA GLN A 171 2.93 9.17 3.62
C GLN A 171 4.25 9.60 2.99
N LYS A 172 5.35 9.22 3.63
CA LYS A 172 6.69 9.30 3.07
C LYS A 172 6.83 8.26 1.96
N LEU A 173 7.40 8.65 0.83
CA LEU A 173 7.61 7.78 -0.34
C LEU A 173 9.07 7.34 -0.41
N GLU A 174 9.27 6.03 -0.53
CA GLU A 174 10.59 5.43 -0.70
C GLU A 174 10.60 4.63 -2.00
N CYS A 175 11.52 4.98 -2.90
CA CYS A 175 11.65 4.35 -4.20
C CYS A 175 13.06 3.86 -4.43
N PHE A 176 13.22 2.55 -4.31
CA PHE A 176 14.52 1.87 -4.44
C PHE A 176 14.75 1.47 -5.89
N ILE A 177 15.96 1.77 -6.41
CA ILE A 177 16.37 1.49 -7.78
C ILE A 177 17.60 0.56 -7.80
N PHE A 178 17.36 -0.73 -8.00
CA PHE A 178 18.37 -1.78 -7.76
C PHE A 178 19.44 -1.97 -8.84
N ARG A 179 19.50 -1.15 -9.90
CA ARG A 179 20.62 -1.20 -10.87
C ARG A 179 21.72 -0.18 -10.61
N THR A 180 21.43 0.88 -9.86
CA THR A 180 22.37 1.98 -9.62
C THR A 180 22.78 2.07 -8.15
N GLY A 181 22.30 1.18 -7.28
CA GLY A 181 22.53 1.26 -5.83
C GLY A 181 22.09 2.62 -5.25
N LEU A 182 21.14 3.28 -5.92
CA LEU A 182 20.69 4.62 -5.59
C LEU A 182 19.31 4.50 -4.97
N ASP A 183 19.24 4.73 -3.66
CA ASP A 183 17.99 4.88 -2.96
C ASP A 183 17.51 6.31 -3.18
N LEU A 184 16.47 6.47 -4.01
CA LEU A 184 15.82 7.75 -4.19
C LEU A 184 14.77 7.92 -3.11
N GLU A 185 15.21 8.49 -2.00
CA GLU A 185 14.34 8.93 -0.94
C GLU A 185 13.71 10.27 -1.32
N PHE A 186 12.39 10.26 -1.54
CA PHE A 186 11.64 11.49 -1.72
C PHE A 186 11.07 11.90 -0.38
N ASN A 187 11.60 12.98 0.18
CA ASN A 187 11.07 13.63 1.39
C ASN A 187 9.82 14.46 1.09
N GLU A 188 8.91 13.91 0.29
CA GLU A 188 7.62 14.50 0.03
C GLU A 188 6.49 13.62 0.57
N LEU A 189 5.50 14.32 1.10
CA LEU A 189 4.30 13.78 1.67
C LEU A 189 3.27 13.48 0.56
N ILE A 190 3.21 12.20 0.16
CA ILE A 190 2.28 11.70 -0.86
C ILE A 190 1.01 11.12 -0.24
N GLY A 191 -0.01 10.85 -1.02
CA GLY A 191 -1.21 10.15 -0.56
C GLY A 191 -2.10 9.80 -1.74
N TYR A 192 -3.40 9.60 -1.51
CA TYR A 192 -4.34 9.47 -2.62
C TYR A 192 -4.30 10.71 -3.53
N PRO A 193 -4.40 10.53 -4.86
CA PRO A 193 -4.55 11.64 -5.77
C PRO A 193 -5.90 12.33 -5.54
N ASN A 194 -6.03 13.57 -6.01
CA ASN A 194 -7.33 14.26 -5.99
C ASN A 194 -8.25 13.65 -7.07
N VAL A 195 -9.02 12.63 -6.69
CA VAL A 195 -9.89 11.87 -7.59
C VAL A 195 -11.22 12.60 -7.78
N LYS A 196 -11.52 12.97 -9.03
CA LYS A 196 -12.83 13.49 -9.46
C LYS A 196 -13.78 12.39 -9.93
N GLN A 197 -13.24 11.25 -10.38
CA GLN A 197 -14.02 10.11 -10.84
C GLN A 197 -13.46 8.81 -10.24
N VAL A 198 -14.24 8.19 -9.36
CA VAL A 198 -13.94 6.92 -8.70
C VAL A 198 -14.40 5.76 -9.59
N TYR A 199 -13.60 4.69 -9.66
CA TYR A 199 -13.99 3.47 -10.36
C TYR A 199 -15.03 2.71 -9.54
N LYS A 200 -16.11 2.28 -10.18
CA LYS A 200 -17.13 1.43 -9.57
C LYS A 200 -17.01 0.04 -10.20
N PRO A 201 -16.53 -0.98 -9.46
CA PRO A 201 -16.45 -2.33 -10.00
C PRO A 201 -17.85 -2.84 -10.35
N VAL A 202 -17.94 -3.57 -11.47
CA VAL A 202 -19.16 -4.29 -11.82
C VAL A 202 -19.33 -5.43 -10.82
N LYS A 203 -20.47 -5.48 -10.13
CA LYS A 203 -20.81 -6.64 -9.30
C LYS A 203 -21.13 -7.80 -10.23
N TYR A 204 -20.30 -8.83 -10.21
CA TYR A 204 -20.66 -10.10 -10.82
C TYR A 204 -21.45 -10.89 -9.78
N ASP A 205 -22.74 -11.11 -10.04
CA ASP A 205 -23.48 -12.14 -9.33
C ASP A 205 -22.91 -13.48 -9.81
N CYS A 206 -22.06 -14.10 -8.99
CA CYS A 206 -21.70 -15.49 -9.17
C CYS A 206 -22.98 -16.30 -9.02
N LYS A 207 -23.67 -16.57 -10.15
CA LYS A 207 -24.77 -17.52 -10.16
C LYS A 207 -24.16 -18.87 -9.77
N ALA A 208 -24.54 -19.38 -8.61
CA ALA A 208 -24.26 -20.76 -8.24
C ALA A 208 -24.83 -21.65 -9.37
N SER A 209 -23.93 -22.32 -10.08
CA SER A 209 -24.25 -23.34 -11.08
C SER A 209 -24.63 -24.65 -10.41
#